data_AF-S3ZRL8-F1
#
_entry.id   AF-S3ZRL8-F1
#
_cell.length_a   1.000
_cell.length_b   1.000
_cell.length_c   1.000
_cell.angle_alpha   90.00
_cell.angle_beta   90.00
_cell.angle_gamma   90.00
#
_symmetry.space_group_name_H-M   'P 1'
#
loop_
_entity.id
_entity.type
_entity.pdbx_description
1 polymer ?
#
loop_
_entity_poly.entity_id
_entity_poly.type
_entity_poly.pdbx_seq_one_letter_code
_entity_poly.pdbx_strand_id
1 'polypeptide(L)'
;MCNTYDRLDQRVVEVCDATYELLPWIDEDLPARVLAAVRADGYGGDDAEAAAEAVCLRIARRRAVDGEPHAFPLTVEPLLALRDDQETNARWLTRVAGFYTSARLDTIEKALTTTKGVKVEAA
;
A
#
# COMPACT_ATOMS: atom_id res chain seq x y z
N MET A 1 18.25 -28.13 6.81
CA MET A 1 18.97 -26.86 6.59
C MET A 1 18.15 -26.07 5.59
N CYS A 2 17.63 -24.91 5.99
CA CYS A 2 16.83 -24.05 5.12
C CYS A 2 17.81 -23.35 4.15
N ASN A 3 17.63 -23.56 2.84
CA ASN A 3 18.49 -22.95 1.82
C ASN A 3 18.19 -21.43 1.73
N THR A 4 19.12 -20.64 1.22
CA THR A 4 18.96 -19.19 1.01
C THR A 4 17.69 -18.86 0.22
N TYR A 5 17.31 -19.71 -0.74
CA TYR A 5 16.06 -19.57 -1.50
C TYR A 5 14.83 -19.69 -0.61
N ASP A 6 14.74 -20.72 0.22
CA ASP A 6 13.64 -20.90 1.19
C ASP A 6 13.50 -19.69 2.14
N ARG A 7 14.63 -19.08 2.54
CA ARG A 7 14.62 -17.88 3.40
C ARG A 7 14.09 -16.64 2.68
N LEU A 8 14.37 -16.52 1.38
CA LEU A 8 13.84 -15.43 0.56
C LEU A 8 12.33 -15.60 0.39
N ASP A 9 11.89 -16.82 0.12
CA ASP A 9 10.46 -17.13 -0.06
C ASP A 9 9.67 -16.88 1.22
N GLN A 10 10.21 -17.29 2.37
CA GLN A 10 9.64 -16.97 3.67
C GLN A 10 9.51 -15.46 3.88
N ARG A 11 10.49 -14.68 3.44
CA ARG A 11 10.45 -13.22 3.59
C ARG A 11 9.38 -12.57 2.71
N VAL A 12 9.15 -13.10 1.50
CA VAL A 12 8.04 -12.68 0.63
C VAL A 12 6.71 -12.91 1.34
N VAL A 13 6.49 -14.09 1.91
CA VAL A 13 5.27 -14.44 2.66
C VAL A 13 5.07 -13.50 3.86
N GLU A 14 6.11 -13.30 4.69
CA GLU A 14 6.05 -12.42 5.85
C GLU A 14 5.65 -10.97 5.50
N VAL A 15 6.16 -10.45 4.37
CA VAL A 15 5.79 -9.11 3.90
C VAL A 15 4.32 -9.08 3.49
N CYS A 16 3.86 -10.09 2.76
CA CYS A 16 2.45 -10.19 2.36
C CYS A 16 1.53 -10.31 3.57
N ASP A 17 1.83 -11.15 4.54
CA ASP A 17 1.06 -11.29 5.78
C ASP A 17 0.97 -9.95 6.53
N ALA A 18 2.09 -9.23 6.66
CA ALA A 18 2.09 -7.91 7.28
C ALA A 18 1.20 -6.90 6.53
N THR A 19 1.07 -7.01 5.21
CA THR A 19 0.13 -6.16 4.47
C THR A 19 -1.33 -6.54 4.69
N TYR A 20 -1.63 -7.83 4.89
CA TYR A 20 -2.97 -8.28 5.27
C TYR A 20 -3.40 -7.71 6.62
N GLU A 21 -2.47 -7.65 7.58
CA GLU A 21 -2.75 -7.04 8.88
C GLU A 21 -3.12 -5.56 8.77
N LEU A 22 -2.68 -4.85 7.73
CA LEU A 22 -2.98 -3.43 7.52
C LEU A 22 -4.31 -3.16 6.79
N LEU A 23 -4.94 -4.19 6.19
CA LEU A 23 -6.22 -4.06 5.47
C LEU A 23 -7.32 -3.34 6.25
N PRO A 24 -7.49 -3.54 7.58
CA PRO A 24 -8.53 -2.85 8.33
C PRO A 24 -8.41 -1.31 8.33
N TRP A 25 -7.26 -0.75 8.01
CA TRP A 25 -7.04 0.70 7.94
C TRP A 25 -7.10 1.28 6.53
N ILE A 26 -7.41 0.46 5.53
CA ILE A 26 -7.57 0.87 4.14
C ILE A 26 -9.05 1.04 3.87
N ASP A 27 -9.48 2.28 3.59
CA ASP A 27 -10.86 2.54 3.16
C ASP A 27 -11.05 2.02 1.73
N GLU A 28 -12.27 1.64 1.36
CA GLU A 28 -12.58 1.01 0.05
C GLU A 28 -12.14 1.85 -1.16
N ASP A 29 -12.26 3.18 -1.07
CA ASP A 29 -11.91 4.11 -2.14
C ASP A 29 -10.42 4.51 -2.16
N LEU A 30 -9.68 4.18 -1.09
CA LEU A 30 -8.30 4.62 -0.91
C LEU A 30 -7.38 4.12 -2.05
N PRO A 31 -7.38 2.84 -2.45
CA PRO A 31 -6.50 2.36 -3.52
C PRO A 31 -6.74 3.09 -4.85
N ALA A 32 -8.01 3.31 -5.22
CA ALA A 32 -8.37 4.01 -6.45
C ALA A 32 -7.92 5.48 -6.43
N ARG A 33 -8.13 6.18 -5.29
CA ARG A 33 -7.69 7.58 -5.11
C ARG A 33 -6.18 7.72 -5.15
N VAL A 34 -5.48 6.79 -4.51
CA VAL A 34 -4.02 6.75 -4.50
C VAL A 34 -3.48 6.53 -5.91
N LEU A 35 -4.01 5.54 -6.64
CA LEU A 35 -3.59 5.27 -8.02
C LEU A 35 -3.84 6.47 -8.94
N ALA A 36 -4.98 7.15 -8.80
CA ALA A 36 -5.27 8.36 -9.56
C ALA A 36 -4.27 9.49 -9.25
N ALA A 37 -3.94 9.70 -7.97
CA ALA A 37 -2.98 10.73 -7.55
C ALA A 37 -1.56 10.44 -8.04
N VAL A 38 -1.12 9.18 -7.96
CA VAL A 38 0.19 8.73 -8.45
C VAL A 38 0.30 8.90 -9.97
N ARG A 39 -0.75 8.57 -10.73
CA ARG A 39 -0.79 8.80 -12.17
C ARG A 39 -0.74 10.29 -12.53
N ALA A 40 -1.43 11.13 -11.75
CA ALA A 40 -1.39 12.58 -11.94
C ALA A 40 0.02 13.17 -11.67
N ASP A 41 0.83 12.53 -10.82
CA ASP A 41 2.22 12.90 -10.54
C ASP A 41 3.22 12.39 -11.61
N GLY A 42 2.72 11.72 -12.66
CA GLY A 42 3.49 11.32 -13.83
C GLY A 42 4.05 9.89 -13.80
N TYR A 43 3.67 9.07 -12.83
CA TYR A 43 3.99 7.64 -12.86
C TYR A 43 3.07 6.90 -13.84
N GLY A 44 3.60 5.89 -14.52
CA GLY A 44 2.86 5.06 -15.48
C GLY A 44 3.18 3.58 -15.36
N GLY A 45 2.30 2.73 -15.91
CA GLY A 45 2.44 1.27 -15.90
C GLY A 45 2.63 0.68 -14.50
N ASP A 46 3.47 -0.35 -14.40
CA ASP A 46 3.84 -1.01 -13.15
C ASP A 46 4.35 -0.06 -12.06
N ASP A 47 5.03 1.03 -12.44
CA ASP A 47 5.58 1.98 -11.48
C ASP A 47 4.46 2.77 -10.79
N ALA A 48 3.38 3.08 -11.51
CA ALA A 48 2.21 3.72 -10.91
C ALA A 48 1.49 2.78 -9.94
N GLU A 49 1.36 1.51 -10.28
CA GLU A 49 0.72 0.51 -9.43
C GLU A 49 1.56 0.25 -8.17
N ALA A 50 2.87 0.03 -8.31
CA ALA A 50 3.75 -0.19 -7.17
C ALA A 50 3.87 1.04 -6.25
N ALA A 51 3.91 2.26 -6.82
CA ALA A 51 3.87 3.48 -6.04
C ALA A 51 2.52 3.66 -5.33
N ALA A 52 1.42 3.24 -5.95
CA ALA A 52 0.11 3.31 -5.33
C ALA A 52 -0.02 2.35 -4.15
N GLU A 53 0.41 1.09 -4.30
CA GLU A 53 0.45 0.13 -3.20
C GLU A 53 1.32 0.64 -2.05
N ALA A 54 2.51 1.17 -2.36
CA ALA A 54 3.41 1.74 -1.37
C ALA A 54 2.75 2.87 -0.56
N VAL A 55 2.04 3.80 -1.23
CA VAL A 55 1.33 4.89 -0.54
C VAL A 55 0.16 4.36 0.29
N CYS A 56 -0.60 3.38 -0.20
CA CYS A 56 -1.67 2.76 0.58
C CYS A 56 -1.14 2.15 1.87
N LEU A 57 -0.03 1.41 1.80
CA LEU A 57 0.62 0.81 2.97
C LEU A 57 1.13 1.87 3.96
N ARG A 58 1.72 2.96 3.47
CA ARG A 58 2.16 4.09 4.32
C ARG A 58 1.00 4.72 5.08
N ILE A 59 -0.10 5.00 4.38
CA ILE A 59 -1.31 5.57 4.97
C ILE A 59 -1.90 4.59 6.00
N ALA A 60 -2.08 3.33 5.64
CA ALA A 60 -2.65 2.30 6.51
C ALA A 60 -1.82 2.12 7.79
N ARG A 61 -0.49 2.03 7.65
CA ARG A 61 0.43 1.96 8.79
C ARG A 61 0.32 3.18 9.69
N ARG A 62 0.22 4.39 9.12
CA ARG A 62 0.09 5.61 9.90
C ARG A 62 -1.20 5.60 10.72
N ARG A 63 -2.33 5.27 10.09
CA ARG A 63 -3.63 5.14 10.75
C ARG A 63 -3.61 4.11 11.88
N ALA A 64 -2.96 2.97 11.66
CA ALA A 64 -2.79 1.93 12.67
C ALA A 64 -1.98 2.44 13.87
N VAL A 65 -0.87 3.14 13.63
CA VAL A 65 -0.02 3.72 14.68
C VAL A 65 -0.73 4.84 15.44
N ASP A 66 -1.50 5.68 14.73
CA ASP A 66 -2.26 6.78 15.31
C ASP A 66 -3.52 6.31 16.05
N GLY A 67 -3.81 5.00 16.02
CA GLY A 67 -4.96 4.40 16.71
C GLY A 67 -6.30 4.73 16.07
N GLU A 68 -6.32 5.04 14.77
CA GLU A 68 -7.57 5.28 14.06
C GLU A 68 -8.45 4.01 14.09
N PRO A 69 -9.78 4.16 14.23
CA PRO A 69 -10.70 3.05 14.10
C PRO A 69 -10.53 2.35 12.75
N HIS A 70 -10.77 1.04 12.73
CA HIS A 70 -10.83 0.30 11.48
C HIS A 70 -11.87 0.93 10.54
N ALA A 71 -11.56 0.95 9.25
CA ALA A 71 -12.44 1.43 8.20
C ALA A 71 -13.63 0.49 7.94
N PHE A 72 -13.59 -0.74 8.48
CA PHE A 72 -14.57 -1.82 8.28
C PHE A 72 -15.06 -1.94 6.82
N PRO A 73 -14.15 -2.01 5.83
CA PRO A 73 -14.59 -2.11 4.45
C PRO A 73 -15.24 -3.49 4.21
N LEU A 74 -16.33 -3.51 3.45
CA LEU A 74 -17.05 -4.74 3.11
C LEU A 74 -16.20 -5.66 2.23
N THR A 75 -15.36 -5.08 1.38
CA THR A 75 -14.41 -5.77 0.50
C THR A 75 -13.24 -4.85 0.19
N VAL A 76 -12.03 -5.18 0.66
CA VAL A 76 -10.79 -4.64 0.11
C VAL A 76 -10.07 -5.80 -0.54
N GLU A 77 -9.84 -5.69 -1.85
CA GLU A 77 -8.96 -6.63 -2.54
C GLU A 77 -7.55 -6.53 -1.93
N PRO A 78 -6.82 -7.64 -1.76
CA PRO A 78 -5.46 -7.61 -1.24
C PRO A 78 -4.60 -6.65 -2.07
N LEU A 79 -4.01 -5.65 -1.41
CA LEU A 79 -3.16 -4.66 -2.08
C LEU A 79 -1.99 -5.34 -2.81
N LEU A 80 -1.38 -6.34 -2.17
CA LEU A 80 -0.36 -7.18 -2.78
C LEU A 80 -1.03 -8.40 -3.39
N ALA A 81 -1.43 -8.32 -4.65
CA ALA A 81 -1.86 -9.50 -5.39
C ALA A 81 -0.65 -10.41 -5.65
N LEU A 82 -0.51 -11.45 -4.81
CA LEU A 82 0.46 -12.51 -5.02
C LEU A 82 0.20 -13.17 -6.38
N ARG A 83 1.23 -13.22 -7.20
CA ARG A 83 1.24 -13.93 -8.48
C ARG A 83 1.72 -15.37 -8.26
N ASP A 84 1.41 -16.26 -9.19
CA ASP A 84 1.79 -17.68 -9.11
C ASP A 84 3.30 -17.93 -9.17
N ASP A 85 4.09 -16.90 -9.51
CA ASP A 85 5.54 -16.96 -9.67
C ASP A 85 6.27 -16.14 -8.60
N GLN A 86 7.14 -16.82 -7.86
CA GLN A 86 7.85 -16.27 -6.70
C GLN A 86 8.91 -15.24 -7.10
N GLU A 87 9.55 -15.40 -8.27
CA GLU A 87 10.48 -14.41 -8.81
C GLU A 87 9.74 -13.11 -9.15
N THR A 88 8.54 -13.22 -9.72
CA THR A 88 7.68 -12.08 -10.02
C THR A 88 7.20 -11.40 -8.74
N ASN A 89 6.83 -12.16 -7.70
CA ASN A 89 6.50 -11.60 -6.39
C ASN A 89 7.67 -10.83 -5.77
N ALA A 90 8.89 -11.41 -5.79
CA ALA A 90 10.07 -10.75 -5.27
C ALA A 90 10.42 -9.46 -6.05
N ARG A 91 10.30 -9.49 -7.38
CA ARG A 91 10.49 -8.32 -8.25
C ARG A 91 9.46 -7.22 -7.95
N TRP A 92 8.20 -7.60 -7.79
CA TRP A 92 7.12 -6.70 -7.43
C TRP A 92 7.36 -6.04 -6.07
N LEU A 93 7.62 -6.84 -5.04
CA LEU A 93 7.91 -6.36 -3.69
C LEU A 93 9.14 -5.45 -3.64
N THR A 94 10.16 -5.73 -4.46
CA THR A 94 11.34 -4.87 -4.57
C THR A 94 10.95 -3.48 -5.10
N ARG A 95 10.09 -3.41 -6.11
CA ARG A 95 9.60 -2.15 -6.67
C ARG A 95 8.74 -1.38 -5.65
N VAL A 96 7.81 -2.06 -4.98
CA VAL A 96 6.98 -1.48 -3.92
C VAL A 96 7.86 -0.95 -2.77
N ALA A 97 8.86 -1.70 -2.33
CA ALA A 97 9.80 -1.28 -1.28
C ALA A 97 10.60 -0.03 -1.68
N GLY A 98 11.02 0.05 -2.95
CA GLY A 98 11.68 1.24 -3.51
C GLY A 98 10.80 2.48 -3.39
N PHE A 99 9.52 2.38 -3.76
CA PHE A 99 8.56 3.47 -3.60
C PHE A 99 8.20 3.78 -2.15
N TYR A 100 8.07 2.76 -1.31
CA TYR A 100 7.71 2.91 0.11
C TYR A 100 8.70 3.80 0.86
N THR A 101 9.99 3.69 0.55
CA THR A 101 11.06 4.50 1.14
C THR A 101 11.29 5.84 0.43
N SER A 102 10.62 6.10 -0.70
CA SER A 102 10.84 7.29 -1.51
C SER A 102 10.16 8.52 -0.90
N ALA A 103 10.94 9.57 -0.64
CA ALA A 103 10.45 10.89 -0.24
C ALA A 103 9.58 11.55 -1.33
N ARG A 104 9.68 11.07 -2.57
CA ARG A 104 8.96 11.63 -3.72
C ARG A 104 7.44 11.41 -3.61
N LEU A 105 7.00 10.45 -2.81
CA LEU A 105 5.58 10.16 -2.57
C LEU A 105 5.01 10.88 -1.33
N ASP A 106 5.83 11.64 -0.59
CA ASP A 106 5.41 12.33 0.64
C ASP A 106 4.30 13.35 0.37
N THR A 107 4.39 14.08 -0.74
CA THR A 107 3.39 15.06 -1.15
C THR A 107 2.04 14.40 -1.45
N ILE A 108 2.06 13.24 -2.13
CA ILE A 108 0.85 12.48 -2.46
C ILE A 108 0.21 11.93 -1.18
N GLU A 109 1.01 11.31 -0.30
CA GLU A 109 0.54 10.81 0.99
C GLU A 109 -0.12 11.94 1.79
N LYS A 110 0.56 13.08 1.94
CA LYS A 110 0.08 14.22 2.72
C LYS A 110 -1.21 14.82 2.15
N ALA A 111 -1.33 14.90 0.82
CA ALA A 111 -2.54 15.38 0.18
C ALA A 111 -3.74 14.48 0.52
N LEU A 112 -3.56 13.17 0.42
CA LEU A 112 -4.62 12.18 0.63
C LEU A 112 -5.02 12.00 2.10
N THR A 113 -4.09 12.15 3.04
CA THR A 113 -4.42 12.13 4.48
C THR A 113 -5.18 13.39 4.92
N THR A 114 -4.89 14.54 4.30
CA THR A 114 -5.55 15.81 4.63
C THR A 114 -7.00 15.85 4.14
N THR A 115 -7.31 15.20 3.01
CA THR A 115 -8.68 15.20 2.43
C THR A 115 -9.71 14.53 3.33
N LYS A 116 -9.33 13.58 4.20
CA LYS A 116 -10.25 12.92 5.15
C LYS A 116 -10.64 13.82 6.34
N GLY A 117 -9.87 14.89 6.60
CA GLY A 117 -10.11 15.86 7.68
C GLY A 117 -11.19 16.90 7.38
N VAL A 118 -11.60 17.05 6.12
CA VAL A 118 -12.71 17.94 5.73
C VAL A 118 -14.02 17.16 5.79
N LYS A 119 -14.47 16.81 7.01
CA LYS A 119 -15.89 16.52 7.20
C LYS A 119 -16.62 17.85 7.06
N VAL A 120 -17.45 17.94 6.03
CA VAL A 120 -18.41 19.00 5.81
C VAL A 120 -19.30 19.11 7.05
N GLU A 121 -19.10 20.14 7.87
CA GLU A 121 -20.15 20.66 8.75
C GLU A 121 -21.22 21.25 7.83
N ALA A 122 -22.24 20.44 7.53
CA ALA A 122 -23.46 20.94 6.94
C ALA A 122 -24.35 21.44 8.07
N ALA A 123 -24.49 22.78 8.11
CA ALA A 123 -25.43 23.54 8.91
C ALA A 123 -26.89 23.32 8.46
#